data_AF-A0A9W8XJI1-F1
#
_entry.id   AF-A0A9W8XJI1-F1
#
_cell.length_a   1.000
_cell.length_b   1.000
_cell.length_c   1.000
_cell.angle_alpha   90.00
_cell.angle_beta   90.00
_cell.angle_gamma   90.00
#
_symmetry.space_group_name_H-M   'P 1'
#
loop_
_entity.id
_entity.type
_entity.pdbx_description
1 polymer ?
#
loop_
_entity_poly.entity_id
_entity_poly.type
_entity_poly.pdbx_seq_one_letter_code
_entity_poly.pdbx_strand_id
1 'polypeptide(L)'
;MSLQQTFYNQLDLAFASMSSRQHPSRETERHSQVMQALDDFYHYHGLYYETCERGRNLVSRLDVLYVEYALIPRRDPARADHREQYMALRSELEALKEQARLHEAKLNECRARLKALGFSEDEWRSITEGRGIP
;
A
#
# COMPACT_ATOMS: atom_id res chain seq x y z
N MET A 1 -3.27 -4.01 22.00
CA MET A 1 -1.90 -3.98 21.45
C MET A 1 -2.05 -3.89 19.94
N SER A 2 -1.44 -2.91 19.26
CA SER A 2 -1.60 -2.77 17.79
C SER A 2 -0.79 -3.86 17.06
N LEU A 3 -1.23 -4.26 15.86
CA LEU A 3 -0.50 -5.23 15.04
C LEU A 3 0.96 -4.79 14.80
N GLN A 4 1.20 -3.50 14.66
CA GLN A 4 2.53 -2.90 14.51
C GLN A 4 3.40 -3.08 15.76
N GLN A 5 2.84 -2.98 16.96
CA GLN A 5 3.60 -3.22 18.20
C GLN A 5 3.97 -4.69 18.40
N THR A 6 3.05 -5.61 18.10
CA THR A 6 3.34 -7.06 18.18
C THR A 6 4.42 -7.47 17.18
N PHE A 7 4.46 -6.79 16.02
CA PHE A 7 5.49 -6.98 15.01
C PHE A 7 6.89 -6.58 15.48
N TYR A 8 7.03 -5.36 16.00
CA TYR A 8 8.32 -4.88 16.48
C TYR A 8 8.88 -5.74 17.60
N ASN A 9 8.02 -6.21 18.52
CA ASN A 9 8.43 -7.14 19.56
C ASN A 9 8.95 -8.48 19.03
N GLN A 10 8.37 -9.02 17.94
CA GLN A 10 8.83 -10.28 17.33
C GLN A 10 10.18 -10.12 16.62
N LEU A 11 10.40 -8.97 15.97
CA LEU A 11 11.68 -8.66 15.34
C LEU A 11 12.77 -8.45 16.38
N ASP A 12 12.49 -7.69 17.44
CA ASP A 12 13.44 -7.48 18.53
C ASP A 12 13.90 -8.81 19.14
N LEU A 13 12.98 -9.76 19.32
CA LEU A 13 13.29 -11.11 19.80
C LEU A 13 14.15 -11.92 18.80
N ALA A 14 13.84 -11.85 17.50
CA ALA A 14 14.59 -12.53 16.46
C ALA A 14 16.03 -11.98 16.36
N PHE A 15 16.19 -10.65 16.36
CA PHE A 15 17.49 -9.98 16.30
C PHE A 15 18.31 -10.19 17.59
N ALA A 16 17.69 -10.13 18.77
CA ALA A 16 18.36 -10.42 20.04
C ALA A 16 18.95 -11.84 20.08
N SER A 17 18.29 -12.80 19.43
CA SER A 17 18.81 -14.18 19.32
C SER A 17 20.04 -14.29 18.43
N MET A 18 20.12 -13.49 17.36
CA MET A 18 21.23 -13.48 16.40
C MET A 18 22.45 -12.69 16.92
N SER A 19 22.24 -11.64 17.72
CA SER A 19 23.29 -10.74 18.21
C SER A 19 24.26 -11.33 19.26
N SER A 20 24.08 -12.58 19.65
CA SER A 20 24.93 -13.21 20.66
C SER A 20 26.33 -13.60 20.14
N ARG A 21 26.71 -13.29 18.88
CA ARG A 21 28.00 -13.74 18.29
C ARG A 21 28.81 -12.73 17.45
N GLN A 22 28.39 -11.49 17.19
CA GLN A 22 29.20 -10.53 16.39
C GLN A 22 29.11 -9.09 16.90
N HIS A 23 30.04 -8.23 16.43
CA HIS A 23 30.26 -6.85 16.88
C HIS A 23 28.94 -6.04 17.03
N PRO A 24 28.62 -5.55 18.24
CA PRO A 24 27.30 -4.98 18.55
C PRO A 24 26.95 -3.72 17.75
N SER A 25 27.93 -2.96 17.25
CA SER A 25 27.68 -1.71 16.52
C SER A 25 27.09 -1.93 15.11
N ARG A 26 27.58 -2.94 14.37
CA ARG A 26 27.11 -3.21 13.00
C ARG A 26 25.74 -3.88 12.96
N GLU A 27 25.44 -4.72 13.95
CA GLU A 27 24.14 -5.37 14.07
C GLU A 27 23.06 -4.39 14.53
N THR A 28 23.38 -3.48 15.46
CA THR A 28 22.46 -2.42 15.89
C THR A 28 22.14 -1.47 14.73
N GLU A 29 23.15 -1.13 13.91
CA GLU A 29 22.97 -0.30 12.72
C GLU A 29 22.10 -0.99 11.66
N ARG A 30 22.37 -2.26 11.36
CA ARG A 30 21.54 -3.07 10.45
C ARG A 30 20.10 -3.17 10.96
N HIS A 31 19.91 -3.43 12.25
CA HIS A 31 18.59 -3.53 12.86
C HIS A 31 17.80 -2.22 12.71
N SER A 32 18.41 -1.07 13.04
CA SER A 32 17.80 0.24 12.84
C SER A 32 17.40 0.49 11.37
N GLN A 33 18.26 0.11 10.43
CA GLN A 33 17.97 0.23 9.00
C GLN A 33 16.83 -0.68 8.53
N VAL A 34 16.72 -1.88 9.10
CA VAL A 34 15.62 -2.83 8.83
C VAL A 34 14.31 -2.28 9.37
N MET A 35 14.29 -1.81 10.62
CA MET A 35 13.09 -1.24 11.25
C MET A 35 12.58 -0.04 10.45
N GLN A 36 13.48 0.86 10.03
CA GLN A 36 13.09 2.00 9.19
C GLN A 36 12.54 1.57 7.83
N ALA A 37 13.16 0.58 7.17
CA ALA A 37 12.67 0.08 5.88
C ALA A 37 11.30 -0.60 6.01
N LEU A 38 11.00 -1.21 7.17
CA LEU A 38 9.70 -1.78 7.47
C LEU A 38 8.66 -0.70 7.78
N ASP A 39 9.00 0.33 8.55
CA ASP A 39 8.13 1.50 8.77
C ASP A 39 7.75 2.14 7.43
N ASP A 40 8.73 2.37 6.56
CA ASP A 40 8.51 2.88 5.21
C ASP A 40 7.57 1.95 4.42
N PHE A 41 7.80 0.63 4.47
CA PHE A 41 6.95 -0.35 3.81
C PHE A 41 5.50 -0.27 4.30
N TYR A 42 5.25 -0.30 5.61
CA TYR A 42 3.90 -0.23 6.16
C TYR A 42 3.21 1.09 5.86
N HIS A 43 3.96 2.19 5.88
CA HIS A 43 3.44 3.50 5.48
C HIS A 43 2.93 3.49 4.03
N TYR A 44 3.77 3.07 3.08
CA TYR A 44 3.37 3.01 1.67
C TYR A 44 2.31 1.93 1.40
N HIS A 45 2.28 0.86 2.20
CA HIS A 45 1.28 -0.19 2.06
C HIS A 45 -0.10 0.32 2.48
N GLY A 46 -0.17 1.09 3.57
CA GLY A 46 -1.38 1.78 4.00
C GLY A 46 -1.89 2.74 2.93
N LEU A 47 -1.00 3.58 2.38
CA LEU A 47 -1.33 4.51 1.30
C LEU A 47 -1.82 3.77 0.04
N TYR A 48 -1.12 2.73 -0.39
CA TYR A 48 -1.52 1.93 -1.56
C TYR A 48 -2.93 1.36 -1.37
N TYR A 49 -3.20 0.75 -0.20
CA TYR A 49 -4.52 0.19 0.10
C TYR A 49 -5.61 1.26 0.12
N GLU A 50 -5.36 2.41 0.75
CA GLU A 50 -6.31 3.53 0.79
C GLU A 50 -6.59 4.06 -0.63
N THR A 51 -5.56 4.23 -1.46
CA THR A 51 -5.70 4.65 -2.86
C THR A 51 -6.52 3.64 -3.67
N CYS A 52 -6.28 2.34 -3.49
CA CYS A 52 -7.05 1.29 -4.14
C CYS A 52 -8.52 1.26 -3.66
N GLU A 53 -8.78 1.49 -2.38
CA GLU A 53 -10.14 1.58 -1.84
C GLU A 53 -10.89 2.79 -2.41
N ARG A 54 -10.25 3.96 -2.43
CA ARG A 54 -10.79 5.16 -3.09
C ARG A 54 -11.07 4.92 -4.56
N GLY A 55 -10.16 4.24 -5.27
CA GLY A 55 -10.34 3.84 -6.66
C GLY A 55 -11.55 2.93 -6.87
N ARG A 56 -11.73 1.91 -6.01
CA ARG A 56 -12.91 1.02 -6.05
C ARG A 56 -14.21 1.80 -5.86
N ASN A 57 -14.27 2.69 -4.86
CA ASN A 57 -15.45 3.52 -4.62
C ASN A 57 -15.77 4.43 -5.81
N LEU A 58 -14.74 4.96 -6.48
CA LEU A 58 -14.90 5.81 -7.65
C LEU A 58 -15.39 5.03 -8.88
N VAL A 59 -14.91 3.80 -9.09
CA VAL A 59 -15.43 2.92 -10.14
C VAL A 59 -16.92 2.62 -9.91
N SER A 60 -17.32 2.28 -8.68
CA SER A 60 -18.73 2.06 -8.35
C SER A 60 -19.60 3.29 -8.65
N ARG A 61 -19.09 4.50 -8.39
CA ARG A 61 -19.80 5.75 -8.74
C ARG A 61 -19.91 5.96 -10.25
N LEU A 62 -18.84 5.66 -10.99
CA LEU A 62 -18.85 5.73 -12.46
C LEU A 62 -19.85 4.74 -13.07
N ASP A 63 -19.97 3.54 -12.50
CA ASP A 63 -20.94 2.54 -12.94
C ASP A 63 -22.38 3.01 -12.73
N VAL A 64 -22.68 3.58 -11.55
CA VAL A 64 -23.99 4.19 -11.26
C VAL A 64 -24.30 5.31 -12.25
N LEU A 65 -23.35 6.23 -12.45
CA LEU A 65 -23.52 7.37 -13.36
C LEU A 65 -23.71 6.92 -14.81
N TYR A 66 -23.05 5.84 -15.23
CA TYR A 66 -23.23 5.25 -16.55
C TYR A 66 -24.64 4.68 -16.74
N VAL A 67 -25.17 3.98 -15.73
CA VAL A 67 -26.55 3.47 -15.74
C VAL A 67 -27.54 4.63 -15.78
N GLU A 68 -27.37 5.67 -14.95
CA GLU A 68 -28.22 6.86 -14.95
C GLU A 68 -28.20 7.57 -16.31
N TYR A 69 -27.01 7.76 -16.90
CA TYR A 69 -26.85 8.35 -18.22
C TYR A 69 -27.60 7.58 -19.33
N ALA A 70 -27.67 6.25 -19.23
CA ALA A 70 -28.39 5.41 -20.18
C ALA A 70 -29.91 5.61 -20.11
N LEU A 71 -30.44 6.00 -18.94
CA LEU A 71 -31.86 6.25 -18.72
C LEU A 71 -32.30 7.66 -19.18
N ILE A 72 -31.36 8.58 -19.34
CA ILE A 72 -31.65 9.96 -19.77
C ILE A 72 -31.96 10.00 -21.28
N PRO A 73 -33.08 10.63 -21.72
CA PRO A 73 -33.37 10.83 -23.13
C PRO A 73 -32.27 11.59 -23.88
N ARG A 74 -32.09 11.32 -25.19
CA ARG A 74 -31.00 11.93 -25.98
C ARG A 74 -31.02 13.45 -26.09
N ARG A 75 -32.21 14.06 -25.98
CA ARG A 75 -32.40 15.51 -26.10
C ARG A 75 -32.52 16.21 -24.74
N ASP A 76 -32.38 15.47 -23.65
CA ASP A 76 -32.49 16.03 -22.31
C ASP A 76 -31.19 16.77 -21.94
N PRO A 77 -31.25 18.02 -21.47
CA PRO A 77 -30.08 18.78 -21.07
C PRO A 77 -29.30 18.13 -19.93
N ALA A 78 -29.93 17.36 -19.03
CA ALA A 78 -29.26 16.66 -17.93
C ALA A 78 -28.21 15.64 -18.42
N ARG A 79 -28.29 15.24 -19.69
CA ARG A 79 -27.32 14.36 -20.35
C ARG A 79 -25.94 15.01 -20.49
N ALA A 80 -25.89 16.33 -20.70
CA ALA A 80 -24.63 17.08 -20.76
C ALA A 80 -23.96 17.10 -19.39
N ASP A 81 -24.72 17.38 -18.34
CA ASP A 81 -24.24 17.40 -16.95
C ASP A 81 -23.69 16.04 -16.52
N HIS A 82 -24.39 14.94 -16.83
CA HIS A 82 -23.91 13.58 -16.55
C HIS A 82 -22.61 13.27 -17.29
N ARG A 83 -22.47 13.73 -18.53
CA ARG A 83 -21.23 13.52 -19.31
C ARG A 83 -20.06 14.31 -18.70
N GLU A 84 -20.29 15.52 -18.23
CA GLU A 84 -19.26 16.33 -17.55
C GLU A 84 -18.84 15.67 -16.23
N GLN A 85 -19.80 15.25 -15.42
CA GLN A 85 -19.53 14.51 -14.18
C GLN A 85 -18.74 13.23 -14.44
N TYR A 86 -19.10 12.48 -15.49
CA TYR A 86 -18.38 11.26 -15.87
C TYR A 86 -16.92 11.56 -16.24
N MET A 87 -16.68 12.62 -17.02
CA MET A 87 -15.32 13.03 -17.39
C MET A 87 -14.50 13.47 -16.18
N ALA A 88 -15.11 14.19 -15.24
CA ALA A 88 -14.45 14.61 -13.99
C ALA A 88 -14.05 13.40 -13.13
N LEU A 89 -15.00 12.48 -12.88
CA LEU A 89 -14.73 11.26 -12.11
C LEU A 89 -13.72 10.34 -12.82
N ARG A 90 -13.76 10.27 -14.15
CA ARG A 90 -12.75 9.53 -14.91
C ARG A 90 -11.36 10.14 -14.75
N SER A 91 -11.24 11.47 -14.78
CA SER A 91 -9.96 12.15 -14.54
C SER A 91 -9.42 11.89 -13.14
N GLU A 92 -10.30 11.88 -12.13
CA GLU A 92 -9.93 11.52 -10.75
C GLU A 92 -9.45 10.06 -10.67
N LEU A 93 -10.09 9.14 -11.40
CA LEU A 93 -9.69 7.73 -11.44
C LEU A 93 -8.31 7.54 -12.05
N GLU A 94 -7.99 8.26 -13.13
CA GLU A 94 -6.65 8.22 -13.74
C GLU A 94 -5.58 8.77 -12.78
N ALA A 95 -5.89 9.82 -12.01
CA ALA A 95 -4.99 10.32 -10.99
C ALA A 95 -4.74 9.30 -9.87
N LEU A 96 -5.79 8.60 -9.40
CA LEU A 96 -5.67 7.55 -8.40
C LEU A 96 -4.86 6.34 -8.91
N LYS A 97 -5.00 5.96 -10.19
CA LYS A 97 -4.18 4.90 -10.80
C LYS A 97 -2.70 5.27 -10.79
N GLU A 98 -2.36 6.51 -11.13
CA GLU A 98 -0.97 6.96 -11.11
C GLU A 98 -0.42 7.01 -9.67
N GLN A 99 -1.22 7.46 -8.70
CA GLN A 99 -0.84 7.39 -7.28
C GLN A 99 -0.60 5.95 -6.81
N ALA A 100 -1.48 5.01 -7.18
CA ALA A 100 -1.29 3.60 -6.84
C ALA A 100 0.00 3.04 -7.45
N ARG A 101 0.31 3.39 -8.71
CA ARG A 101 1.56 3.00 -9.37
C ARG A 101 2.80 3.54 -8.65
N LEU A 102 2.73 4.79 -8.16
CA LEU A 102 3.82 5.39 -7.38
C LEU A 102 4.00 4.72 -6.02
N HIS A 103 2.90 4.41 -5.32
CA HIS A 103 2.96 3.69 -4.05
C HIS A 103 3.48 2.26 -4.23
N GLU A 104 3.09 1.56 -5.30
CA GLU A 104 3.62 0.25 -5.66
C GLU A 104 5.12 0.30 -5.95
N ALA A 105 5.60 1.31 -6.68
CA ALA A 105 7.02 1.52 -6.91
C ALA A 105 7.78 1.71 -5.57
N LYS A 106 7.23 2.50 -4.64
CA LYS A 106 7.80 2.70 -3.30
C LYS A 106 7.82 1.42 -2.46
N LEU A 107 6.78 0.59 -2.56
CA LEU A 107 6.75 -0.73 -1.91
C LEU A 107 7.84 -1.64 -2.45
N ASN A 108 8.07 -1.64 -3.76
CA ASN A 108 9.15 -2.41 -4.39
C ASN A 108 10.54 -1.91 -3.98
N GLU A 109 10.74 -0.59 -3.86
CA GLU A 109 11.97 -0.01 -3.31
C GLU A 109 12.21 -0.47 -1.86
N CYS A 110 11.18 -0.47 -1.01
CA CYS A 110 11.28 -0.94 0.38
C CYS A 110 11.64 -2.43 0.44
N ARG A 111 10.98 -3.27 -0.37
CA ARG A 111 11.30 -4.71 -0.47
C ARG A 111 12.74 -4.94 -0.93
N ALA A 112 13.21 -4.19 -1.93
CA ALA A 112 14.59 -4.27 -2.41
C ALA A 112 15.60 -3.87 -1.33
N ARG A 113 15.32 -2.80 -0.56
CA ARG A 113 16.14 -2.36 0.57
C ARG A 113 16.20 -3.43 1.66
N LEU A 114 15.07 -4.03 2.03
CA LEU A 114 15.02 -5.12 3.02
C LEU A 114 15.85 -6.32 2.57
N LYS A 115 15.72 -6.73 1.30
CA LYS A 115 16.53 -7.80 0.71
C LYS A 115 18.03 -7.48 0.76
N ALA A 116 18.42 -6.24 0.46
CA ALA A 116 19.82 -5.80 0.55
C ALA A 116 20.37 -5.81 1.99
N LEU A 117 19.50 -5.60 2.99
CA LEU A 117 19.81 -5.72 4.42
C LEU A 117 19.85 -7.19 4.92
N GLY A 118 19.70 -8.16 4.01
CA GLY A 118 19.69 -9.57 4.33
C GLY A 118 18.42 -10.02 5.04
N PHE A 119 17.31 -9.29 4.87
CA PHE A 119 15.99 -9.73 5.30
C PHE A 119 15.51 -10.82 4.35
N SER A 120 15.36 -12.03 4.89
CA SER A 120 15.03 -13.23 4.13
C SER A 120 13.54 -13.28 3.75
N GLU A 121 13.24 -14.07 2.72
CA GLU A 121 11.84 -14.39 2.34
C GLU A 121 11.10 -15.18 3.44
N ASP A 122 11.82 -15.89 4.30
CA ASP A 122 11.23 -16.61 5.43
C ASP A 122 10.88 -15.66 6.57
N GLU A 123 11.73 -14.66 6.84
CA GLU A 123 11.39 -13.54 7.72
C GLU A 123 10.18 -12.78 7.14
N TRP A 124 10.19 -12.48 5.84
CA TRP A 124 9.06 -11.86 5.16
C TRP A 124 7.76 -12.65 5.32
N ARG A 125 7.77 -13.97 5.04
CA ARG A 125 6.60 -14.85 5.18
C ARG A 125 6.10 -14.97 6.61
N SER A 126 7.01 -15.09 7.59
CA SER A 126 6.64 -15.09 9.02
C SER A 126 5.82 -13.86 9.41
N ILE A 127 6.03 -12.75 8.71
CA ILE A 127 5.41 -11.45 8.97
C ILE A 127 4.11 -11.26 8.16
N THR A 128 4.07 -11.74 6.92
CA THR A 128 2.93 -11.58 6.02
C THR A 128 1.88 -12.68 6.16
N GLU A 129 2.27 -13.95 6.38
CA GLU A 129 1.37 -15.12 6.44
C GLU A 129 0.47 -15.11 7.69
N GLY A 130 0.87 -14.45 8.77
CA GLY A 130 0.02 -14.26 9.95
C GLY A 130 -0.99 -13.10 9.83
N ARG A 131 -0.94 -12.30 8.76
CA ARG A 131 -1.52 -10.94 8.76
C ARG A 131 -2.32 -10.57 7.52
N GLY A 132 -2.50 -11.48 6.56
CA GLY A 132 -3.30 -11.23 5.36
C GLY A 132 -2.75 -10.14 4.45
N ILE A 133 -1.43 -9.92 4.48
CA ILE A 133 -0.72 -9.06 3.54
C ILE A 133 -0.28 -9.97 2.38
N PRO A 134 -0.75 -9.77 1.14
CA PRO A 134 -0.34 -10.58 -0.01
C PRO A 134 1.13 -10.36 -0.42
#